data_AF-A0A853H698-F1
#
_entry.id   AF-A0A853H698-F1
#
_cell.length_a   1.000
_cell.length_b   1.000
_cell.length_c   1.000
_cell.angle_alpha   90.00
_cell.angle_beta   90.00
_cell.angle_gamma   90.00
#
_symmetry.space_group_name_H-M   'P 1'
#
loop_
_entity.id
_entity.type
_entity.pdbx_description
1 polymer ?
#
loop_
_entity_poly.entity_id
_entity_poly.type
_entity_poly.pdbx_seq_one_letter_code
_entity_poly.pdbx_strand_id
1 'polypeptide(L)' 'MKDRSHDTVMAECFRADPHYAAELLAEVRREGNPAELAILLRQMTTASVDVAGLDDTETDRATSADFEEAMRALRQACG' A
#
# COMPACT_ATOMS: atom_id res chain seq x y z
N MET A 1 21.44 0.51 -15.00
CA MET A 1 21.17 1.22 -13.73
C MET A 1 20.07 0.45 -13.04
N LYS A 2 20.20 0.14 -11.74
CA LYS A 2 19.08 -0.44 -10.98
C LYS A 2 18.11 0.69 -10.71
N ASP A 3 17.34 1.07 -11.73
CA ASP A 3 16.15 1.87 -11.51
C ASP A 3 15.34 1.14 -10.44
N ARG A 4 14.92 1.87 -9.40
CA ARG A 4 14.00 1.31 -8.41
C ARG A 4 12.86 0.67 -9.20
N SER A 5 12.50 -0.56 -8.82
CA SER A 5 11.29 -1.17 -9.35
C SER A 5 10.16 -0.17 -9.16
N HIS A 6 9.38 0.07 -10.22
CA HIS A 6 8.21 0.95 -10.16
C HIS A 6 7.31 0.59 -8.98
N ASP A 7 7.27 -0.70 -8.62
CA ASP A 7 6.53 -1.18 -7.45
C ASP A 7 7.07 -0.64 -6.12
N THR A 8 8.39 -0.48 -5.97
CA THR A 8 9.01 0.11 -4.78
C THR A 8 8.67 1.60 -4.65
N VAL A 9 8.69 2.33 -5.76
CA VAL A 9 8.31 3.76 -5.78
C VAL A 9 6.85 3.93 -5.39
N MET A 10 5.95 3.11 -5.95
CA MET A 10 4.53 3.14 -5.59
C MET A 10 4.29 2.70 -4.15
N ALA A 11 5.05 1.73 -3.64
CA ALA A 11 4.98 1.32 -2.25
C ALA A 11 5.36 2.45 -1.28
N GLU A 12 6.41 3.22 -1.58
CA GLU A 12 6.79 4.42 -0.81
C GLU A 12 5.64 5.46 -0.82
N CYS A 13 5.01 5.71 -1.99
CA CYS A 13 3.86 6.61 -2.09
C CYS A 13 2.65 6.14 -1.25
N PHE A 14 2.35 4.84 -1.25
CA PHE A 14 1.22 4.31 -0.47
C PHE A 14 1.46 4.31 1.03
N ARG A 15 2.71 4.21 1.48
CA ARG A 15 3.05 4.44 2.90
C ARG A 15 2.90 5.89 3.30
N ALA A 16 3.34 6.80 2.43
CA ALA A 16 3.26 8.23 2.68
C ALA A 16 1.81 8.74 2.69
N ASP A 17 0.92 8.14 1.89
CA ASP A 17 -0.50 8.48 1.84
C ASP A 17 -1.40 7.23 1.73
N PRO A 18 -1.80 6.66 2.89
CA PRO A 18 -2.72 5.52 2.93
C PRO A 18 -4.14 5.85 2.41
N HIS A 19 -4.56 7.12 2.47
CA HIS A 19 -5.89 7.54 1.97
C HIS A 19 -5.92 7.48 0.44
N TYR A 20 -4.89 8.04 -0.19
CA TYR A 20 -4.70 7.95 -1.64
C TYR A 20 -4.67 6.48 -2.11
N ALA A 21 -3.96 5.61 -1.39
CA ALA A 21 -3.90 4.19 -1.71
C ALA A 21 -5.31 3.54 -1.68
N ALA A 22 -6.14 3.88 -0.69
CA ALA A 22 -7.50 3.38 -0.56
C ALA A 22 -8.43 3.90 -1.68
N GLU A 23 -8.33 5.20 -2.02
CA GLU A 23 -9.10 5.80 -3.11
C GLU A 23 -8.76 5.15 -4.46
N LEU A 24 -7.46 4.97 -4.73
CA LEU A 24 -6.99 4.32 -5.94
C LEU A 24 -7.47 2.86 -6.03
N LEU A 25 -7.50 2.12 -4.91
CA LEU A 25 -8.06 0.77 -4.89
C LEU A 25 -9.55 0.74 -5.18
N ALA A 26 -10.31 1.71 -4.68
CA ALA A 26 -11.74 1.84 -4.96
C ALA A 26 -12.00 2.14 -6.45
N GLU A 27 -11.17 2.99 -7.06
CA GLU A 27 -11.25 3.34 -8.47
C GLU A 27 -10.93 2.14 -9.39
N VAL A 28 -9.79 1.49 -9.19
CA VAL A 28 -9.37 0.33 -10.00
C VAL A 28 -10.37 -0.83 -9.89
N ARG A 29 -10.99 -1.02 -8.71
CA ARG A 29 -12.08 -1.99 -8.54
C ARG A 29 -13.33 -1.63 -9.33
N ARG A 30 -13.65 -0.34 -9.46
CA ARG A 30 -14.81 0.15 -10.20
C ARG A 30 -14.62 -0.03 -11.71
N GLU A 31 -13.42 0.19 -12.22
CA GLU A 31 -13.10 -0.05 -13.63
C GLU A 31 -13.09 -1.54 -13.99
N GLY A 32 -12.85 -2.42 -13.01
CA GLY A 32 -12.96 -3.87 -13.19
C GLY A 32 -11.82 -4.47 -14.01
N ASN A 33 -10.67 -3.79 -14.11
CA ASN A 33 -9.49 -4.31 -14.80
C ASN A 33 -8.67 -5.24 -13.85
N PRO A 34 -8.68 -6.58 -14.09
CA PRO A 34 -8.00 -7.52 -13.21
C PRO A 34 -6.47 -7.40 -13.24
N ALA A 35 -5.89 -6.92 -14.35
CA ALA A 35 -4.44 -6.78 -14.46
C ALA A 35 -3.94 -5.60 -13.62
N GLU A 36 -4.64 -4.47 -13.66
CA GLU A 36 -4.32 -3.29 -12.86
C GLU A 36 -4.55 -3.56 -11.37
N LEU A 37 -5.63 -4.25 -11.01
CA LEU A 37 -5.89 -4.66 -9.63
C LEU A 37 -4.75 -5.54 -9.08
N ALA A 38 -4.26 -6.50 -9.87
CA ALA A 38 -3.17 -7.37 -9.44
C ALA A 38 -1.85 -6.60 -9.25
N ILE A 39 -1.58 -5.59 -10.07
CA ILE A 39 -0.42 -4.71 -9.92
C ILE A 39 -0.55 -3.88 -8.64
N LEU A 40 -1.70 -3.22 -8.45
CA LEU A 40 -1.95 -2.37 -7.29
C LEU A 40 -1.84 -3.14 -5.97
N LEU A 41 -2.40 -4.35 -5.89
CA LEU A 41 -2.30 -5.20 -4.71
C LEU A 41 -0.86 -5.63 -4.40
N ARG A 42 -0.03 -5.88 -5.42
CA ARG A 42 1.39 -6.19 -5.24
C ARG A 42 2.16 -5.00 -4.66
N GLN A 43 1.85 -3.80 -5.13
CA GLN A 43 2.46 -2.55 -4.66
C GLN A 43 2.04 -2.24 -3.21
N MET A 44 0.76 -2.41 -2.86
CA MET A 44 0.27 -2.29 -1.48
C MET A 44 0.86 -3.35 -0.54
N THR A 45 1.05 -4.59 -1.03
CA THR A 45 1.74 -5.63 -0.24
C THR A 45 3.20 -5.25 -0.01
N THR A 46 3.87 -4.72 -1.03
CA THR A 46 5.25 -4.20 -0.88
C THR A 46 5.28 -3.07 0.14
N ALA A 47 4.28 -2.17 0.14
CA ALA A 47 4.10 -1.13 1.15
C ALA A 47 4.04 -1.71 2.58
N SER A 48 3.34 -2.82 2.80
CA SER A 48 3.26 -3.47 4.12
C SER A 48 4.55 -4.18 4.58
N VAL A 49 5.43 -4.63 3.67
CA VAL A 49 6.57 -5.48 4.03
C VAL A 49 7.82 -4.70 4.47
N ASP A 50 8.09 -3.49 3.94
CA ASP A 50 9.25 -2.69 4.45
C ASP A 50 9.06 -2.24 5.89
N VAL A 51 7.84 -2.21 6.43
CA VAL A 51 7.59 -1.89 7.84
C VAL A 51 8.32 -2.89 8.76
N ALA A 52 8.52 -4.13 8.31
CA ALA A 52 9.11 -5.19 9.12
C ALA A 52 10.64 -5.30 8.99
N GLY A 53 11.27 -4.52 8.12
CA GLY A 53 12.63 -4.79 7.62
C GLY A 53 13.74 -3.84 8.06
N LEU A 54 13.46 -2.73 8.74
CA LEU A 54 14.48 -1.75 9.15
C LEU A 54 14.29 -1.36 10.61
N ASP A 55 14.93 -2.14 11.47
CA ASP A 55 15.36 -1.74 12.80
C ASP A 55 16.23 -0.46 12.74
N ASP A 56 16.02 0.42 13.73
CA ASP A 56 16.69 1.69 14.05
C ASP A 56 16.23 3.00 13.37
N THR A 57 14.94 3.35 13.47
CA THR A 57 14.57 4.74 13.87
C THR A 57 13.17 4.81 14.48
N GLU A 58 13.11 5.21 15.74
CA GLU A 58 11.90 5.42 16.54
C GLU A 58 11.11 6.66 16.10
N THR A 59 10.59 6.66 14.86
CA THR A 59 9.75 7.77 14.36
C THR A 59 8.47 7.33 13.64
N ASP A 60 8.31 6.09 13.18
CA ASP A 60 7.22 5.75 12.25
C ASP A 60 6.24 4.66 12.72
N ARG A 61 6.01 4.56 14.04
CA ARG A 61 5.06 3.57 14.60
C ARG A 61 3.58 4.00 14.51
N ALA A 62 3.30 5.28 14.24
CA ALA A 62 1.94 5.81 14.14
C ALA A 62 1.31 5.54 12.76
N THR A 63 2.05 5.79 11.68
CA THR A 63 1.63 5.61 10.27
C THR A 63 1.45 4.15 9.87
N SER A 64 2.27 3.23 10.40
CA SER A 64 2.11 1.80 10.13
C SER A 64 0.82 1.23 10.74
N ALA A 65 0.43 1.68 11.93
CA ALA A 65 -0.81 1.25 12.56
C ALA A 65 -2.02 1.76 11.79
N ASP A 66 -2.00 3.02 11.35
CA ASP A 66 -3.05 3.61 10.51
C ASP A 66 -3.17 2.92 9.15
N PHE A 67 -2.04 2.51 8.54
CA PHE A 67 -2.03 1.75 7.30
C PHE A 67 -2.66 0.35 7.47
N GLU A 68 -2.26 -0.39 8.52
CA GLU A 68 -2.86 -1.70 8.81
C GLU A 68 -4.35 -1.59 9.13
N GLU A 69 -4.75 -0.58 9.90
CA GLU A 69 -6.15 -0.28 10.23
C GLU A 69 -6.95 0.04 8.95
N ALA A 70 -6.43 0.89 8.06
CA ALA A 70 -7.06 1.23 6.78
C ALA A 70 -7.20 0.01 5.86
N MET A 71 -6.16 -0.80 5.73
CA MET A 71 -6.21 -2.04 4.95
C MET A 71 -7.16 -3.08 5.57
N ARG A 72 -7.24 -3.14 6.90
CA ARG A 72 -8.20 -4.00 7.63
C ARG A 72 -9.63 -3.51 7.46
N ALA A 73 -9.88 -2.20 7.51
CA ALA A 73 -11.18 -1.61 7.23
C ALA A 73 -11.62 -1.90 5.80
N LEU A 74 -10.72 -1.75 4.83
CA LEU A 74 -10.98 -2.03 3.42
C LEU A 74 -11.25 -3.51 3.16
N ARG A 75 -10.58 -4.42 3.90
CA ARG A 75 -10.88 -5.86 3.85
C ARG A 75 -12.26 -6.20 4.41
N GLN A 76 -12.69 -5.51 5.47
CA GLN A 76 -14.01 -5.71 6.09
C GLN A 76 -15.14 -5.10 5.25
N ALA A 77 -14.89 -3.99 4.56
CA ALA A 77 -15.89 -3.33 3.72
C ALA A 77 -16.17 -4.05 2.39
N CYS A 78 -15.30 -4.99 1.97
CA CYS A 78 -15.43 -5.73 0.71
C CYS A 78 -15.66 -7.24 0.88
N GLY A 79 -15.92 -7.71 2.11
CA GLY A 79 -16.39 -9.07 2.39
C GLY A 79 -17.90 -9.10 2.63
#